data_AF-A0A356MN58-F1
#
_entry.id   AF-A0A356MN58-F1
#
_cell.length_a   1.000
_cell.length_b   1.000
_cell.length_c   1.000
_cell.angle_alpha   90.00
_cell.angle_beta   90.00
_cell.angle_gamma   90.00
#
_symmetry.space_group_name_H-M   'P 1'
#
loop_
_entity.id
_entity.type
_entity.pdbx_description
1 polymer ?
#
loop_
_entity_poly.entity_id
_entity_poly.type
_entity_poly.pdbx_seq_one_letter_code
_entity_poly.pdbx_strand_id
1 'polypeptide(L)' 'MLFLKSELASRVCTKLNEKTMAEENQKQAPGTRKYDASNIQALEGMEHVRMRPSMYIGDVNVRGLHHLVYEVVD' A
#
# COMPACT_ATOMS: atom_id res chain seq x y z
N MET A 1 16.57 -39.80 -29.20
CA MET A 1 17.25 -38.51 -28.98
C MET A 1 16.25 -37.39 -28.59
N LEU A 2 15.28 -37.68 -27.71
CA LEU A 2 14.26 -36.71 -27.23
C LEU A 2 13.86 -36.97 -25.76
N PHE A 3 14.72 -37.61 -24.97
CA PHE A 3 14.39 -38.05 -23.61
C PHE A 3 15.26 -37.44 -22.50
N LEU A 4 16.20 -36.54 -22.81
CA LEU A 4 17.14 -35.96 -21.83
C LEU A 4 17.03 -34.45 -21.62
N LYS A 5 16.07 -33.75 -22.25
CA LYS A 5 15.92 -32.29 -22.09
C LYS A 5 14.86 -31.84 -21.08
N SER A 6 14.00 -32.74 -20.57
CA SER A 6 12.98 -32.40 -19.56
C SER A 6 13.49 -32.46 -18.11
N GLU A 7 14.50 -33.30 -17.82
CA GLU A 7 14.99 -33.52 -16.45
C GLU A 7 16.01 -32.48 -15.98
N LEU A 8 16.67 -31.77 -16.90
CA LEU A 8 17.59 -30.68 -16.55
C LEU A 8 16.84 -29.40 -16.15
N ALA A 9 15.63 -29.17 -16.67
CA ALA A 9 14.84 -27.97 -16.38
C ALA A 9 14.37 -27.91 -14.90
N SER A 10 14.01 -29.06 -14.31
CA SER A 10 13.57 -29.11 -12.91
C SER A 10 14.72 -29.06 -11.90
N ARG A 11 15.93 -29.53 -12.27
CA ARG A 11 17.12 -29.50 -11.40
C ARG A 11 17.79 -28.13 -11.36
N VAL A 12 17.63 -27.31 -12.41
CA VAL A 12 18.13 -25.92 -12.43
C VAL A 12 17.23 -25.01 -11.59
N CYS A 13 15.91 -25.23 -11.59
CA CYS A 13 14.97 -24.39 -10.84
C CYS A 13 15.06 -24.58 -9.31
N THR A 14 15.29 -25.80 -8.83
CA THR A 14 15.37 -26.08 -7.38
C THR A 14 16.69 -25.64 -6.73
N LYS A 15 17.80 -25.61 -7.48
CA LYS A 15 19.12 -25.20 -6.97
C LYS A 15 19.29 -23.68 -6.82
N LEU A 16 18.40 -22.88 -7.42
CA LEU A 16 18.45 -21.41 -7.34
C LEU A 16 17.61 -20.85 -6.18
N ASN A 17 16.75 -21.64 -5.54
CA ASN A 17 15.88 -21.15 -4.46
C ASN A 17 16.41 -21.38 -3.03
N GLU A 18 17.59 -22.00 -2.88
CA GLU A 18 18.21 -22.23 -1.56
C GLU A 18 19.40 -21.31 -1.25
N LYS A 19 19.92 -20.55 -2.23
CA LYS A 19 21.12 -19.70 -2.03
C LYS A 19 20.88 -18.20 -1.91
N THR A 20 19.66 -17.74 -2.08
CA THR A 20 19.22 -16.35 -1.84
C THR A 20 18.03 -16.48 -0.89
N MET A 21 18.14 -16.30 0.42
CA MET A 21 18.04 -15.01 1.10
C MET A 21 18.69 -15.05 2.50
N ALA A 22 19.98 -15.32 2.60
CA ALA A 22 20.73 -15.28 3.86
C ALA A 22 21.33 -13.89 4.18
N GLU A 23 21.30 -12.92 3.27
CA GLU A 23 21.87 -11.59 3.51
C GLU A 23 21.11 -10.49 2.77
N GLU A 24 19.94 -10.08 3.28
CA GLU A 24 19.57 -8.67 3.18
C GLU A 24 19.97 -7.99 4.49
N ASN A 25 21.27 -7.67 4.55
CA ASN A 25 21.86 -6.80 5.55
C ASN A 25 21.27 -5.39 5.34
N GLN A 26 20.11 -5.13 5.96
CA GLN A 26 19.50 -3.81 5.95
C GLN A 26 20.37 -2.86 6.80
N LYS A 27 21.38 -2.26 6.16
CA LYS A 27 21.97 -0.99 6.62
C LYS A 27 20.87 0.07 6.58
N GLN A 28 20.09 0.15 7.66
CA GLN A 28 19.08 1.18 7.84
C GLN A 28 19.77 2.47 8.30
N ALA A 29 19.92 3.41 7.36
CA ALA A 29 20.18 4.80 7.70
C ALA A 29 19.10 5.28 8.69
N PRO A 30 19.43 6.13 9.68
CA PRO A 30 18.48 6.61 10.69
C PRO A 30 17.37 7.41 9.98
N GLY A 31 16.24 6.75 9.73
CA GLY A 31 15.16 7.33 8.93
C GLY A 31 14.26 6.31 8.22
N THR A 32 14.65 5.04 8.14
CA THR A 32 13.82 4.00 7.52
C THR A 32 12.82 3.43 8.53
N ARG A 33 11.72 4.15 8.76
CA ARG A 33 10.54 3.55 9.40
C ARG A 33 10.05 2.42 8.48
N LYS A 34 10.06 1.18 8.97
CA LYS A 34 9.45 0.06 8.24
C LYS A 34 7.98 0.38 8.00
N TYR A 35 7.58 0.33 6.73
CA TYR A 35 6.19 0.44 6.32
C TYR A 35 5.63 -0.97 6.31
N ASP A 36 5.02 -1.36 7.42
CA ASP A 36 4.42 -2.68 7.60
C ASP A 36 2.89 -2.58 7.48
N ALA A 37 2.21 -3.72 7.41
CA ALA A 37 0.74 -3.76 7.31
C ALA A 37 0.03 -3.06 8.49
N SER A 38 0.70 -2.95 9.64
CA SER A 38 0.25 -2.20 10.82
C SER A 38 0.21 -0.68 10.61
N ASN A 39 0.88 -0.15 9.58
CA ASN A 39 0.85 1.28 9.23
C ASN A 39 -0.43 1.67 8.47
N ILE A 40 -1.22 0.70 8.01
CA ILE A 40 -2.47 0.94 7.30
C ILE A 40 -3.57 1.16 8.33
N GLN A 41 -4.07 2.39 8.42
CA GLN A 41 -5.24 2.71 9.25
C GLN A 41 -6.51 2.69 8.40
N ALA A 42 -7.44 1.81 8.76
CA ALA A 42 -8.82 1.90 8.32
C ALA A 42 -9.56 2.89 9.23
N LEU A 43 -10.10 3.95 8.65
CA LEU A 43 -10.97 4.89 9.36
C LEU A 43 -12.41 4.38 9.23
N GLU A 44 -13.03 4.05 10.34
CA GLU A 44 -14.41 3.56 10.38
C GLU A 44 -15.41 4.72 10.55
N GLY A 45 -16.63 4.52 10.04
CA GLY A 45 -17.72 5.48 10.18
C GLY A 45 -17.47 6.82 9.46
N MET A 46 -17.70 7.93 10.16
CA MET A 46 -17.62 9.30 9.59
C MET A 46 -16.25 9.97 9.78
N GLU A 47 -15.26 9.25 10.33
CA GLU A 47 -13.96 9.83 10.64
C GLU A 47 -13.19 10.25 9.38
N HIS A 48 -13.35 9.49 8.28
CA HIS A 48 -12.74 9.85 7.00
C HIS A 48 -13.25 11.19 6.45
N VAL A 49 -14.52 11.55 6.73
CA VAL A 49 -15.14 12.79 6.26
C VAL A 49 -14.55 13.97 7.03
N ARG A 50 -14.31 13.79 8.33
CA ARG A 50 -13.71 14.80 9.20
C ARG A 50 -12.22 15.00 8.93
N MET A 51 -11.50 13.92 8.65
CA MET A 51 -10.06 13.96 8.38
C MET A 51 -9.73 14.56 7.01
N ARG A 52 -10.60 14.40 6.01
CA ARG A 52 -10.44 14.97 4.67
C ARG A 52 -11.73 15.59 4.14
N PRO A 53 -12.17 16.74 4.70
CA PRO A 53 -13.45 17.37 4.36
C PRO A 53 -13.48 17.92 2.93
N SER A 54 -12.35 18.40 2.41
CA SER A 54 -12.24 18.96 1.05
C SER A 54 -12.61 17.94 -0.04
N MET A 55 -12.52 16.64 0.24
CA MET A 55 -12.94 15.61 -0.72
C MET A 55 -14.46 15.57 -0.90
N TYR A 56 -15.22 15.89 0.15
CA TYR A 56 -16.68 15.79 0.15
C TYR A 56 -17.36 17.13 -0.15
N ILE A 57 -16.76 18.23 0.32
CA ILE A 57 -17.34 19.58 0.23
C ILE A 57 -16.62 20.43 -0.85
N GLY A 58 -15.53 19.90 -1.42
CA GLY A 58 -14.67 20.57 -2.42
C GLY A 58 -13.67 21.55 -1.81
N ASP A 59 -14.10 22.38 -0.86
CA ASP A 59 -13.28 23.39 -0.18
C ASP A 59 -13.66 23.50 1.31
N VAL A 60 -12.73 23.95 2.16
CA VAL A 60 -12.96 24.25 3.60
C VAL A 60 -13.15 25.75 3.87
N ASN A 61 -13.06 26.59 2.83
CA ASN A 61 -13.29 28.03 2.93
C ASN A 61 -14.79 28.38 2.79
N VAL A 62 -15.09 29.68 2.64
CA VAL A 62 -16.46 30.24 2.54
C VAL A 62 -17.31 29.54 1.47
N ARG A 63 -16.71 29.14 0.35
CA ARG A 63 -17.43 28.42 -0.72
C ARG A 63 -17.90 27.04 -0.27
N GLY A 64 -17.09 26.32 0.52
CA GLY A 64 -17.48 25.05 1.11
C GLY A 64 -18.57 25.20 2.17
N LEU A 65 -18.55 26.28 2.94
CA LEU A 65 -19.62 26.58 3.90
C LEU A 65 -20.98 26.76 3.19
N HIS A 66 -21.03 27.51 2.09
CA HIS A 66 -22.27 27.66 1.32
C HIS A 66 -22.75 26.32 0.75
N HIS A 67 -21.84 25.44 0.34
CA HIS A 67 -22.19 24.11 -0.15
C HIS A 67 -22.91 23.29 0.93
N LEU A 68 -22.41 23.29 2.17
CA LEU A 68 -23.10 22.64 3.29
C LEU A 68 -24.51 23.19 3.54
N VAL A 69 -24.72 24.50 3.37
CA VAL A 69 -26.05 25.10 3.55
C VAL A 69 -26.99 24.69 2.43
N TYR A 70 -26.52 24.65 1.18
CA TYR A 70 -27.36 24.23 0.06
C TYR A 70 -27.81 22.77 0.18
N GLU A 71 -26.92 21.86 0.59
CA GLU A 71 -27.25 20.45 0.81
C GLU A 71 -28.29 20.22 1.93
N VAL A 72 -28.47 21.17 2.85
CA VAL A 72 -29.46 21.07 3.94
C VAL A 72 -30.81 21.70 3.55
N VAL A 73 -30.77 22.66 2.62
CA VAL A 73 -31.95 23.42 2.19
C VAL A 73 -32.66 22.75 1.03
N ASP A 74 -31.91 22.07 0.15
CA ASP A 74 -32.45 21.18 -0.90
C ASP A 74 -33.05 19.90 -0.26
#